data_AF-A0A1X7SFL5-F1
#
_entry.id   AF-A0A1X7SFL5-F1
#
_cell.length_a   1.000
_cell.length_b   1.000
_cell.length_c   1.000
_cell.angle_alpha   90.00
_cell.angle_beta   90.00
_cell.angle_gamma   90.00
#
_symmetry.space_group_name_H-M   'P 1'
#
loop_
_entity.id
_entity.type
_entity.pdbx_description
1 polymer ?
#
loop_
_entity_poly.entity_id
_entity_poly.type
_entity_poly.pdbx_seq_one_letter_code
_entity_poly.pdbx_strand_id
1 'polypeptide(L)'
;MQGLNRKSYYYCNRSGVVRQSKEKRQRAPKVQGSSKTNEYCTAHMTVIEDTITKMVKVTYCSHHSNHKPEVCHLRVPDEVKNAVAAKLAEGVTIERILDDVRDSVTGTIEREHLMNRQDVHNIEYKLNLQSIEKHQNDHSSI
;
A
#
# COMPACT_ATOMS: atom_id res chain seq x y z
N MET A 1 -36.95 -20.13 -1.67
CA MET A 1 -35.63 -19.92 -2.30
C MET A 1 -34.78 -19.10 -1.35
N GLN A 2 -33.86 -19.73 -0.59
CA GLN A 2 -32.93 -18.99 0.25
C GLN A 2 -31.76 -18.55 -0.63
N GLY A 3 -31.71 -17.26 -0.97
CA GLY A 3 -30.58 -16.67 -1.70
C GLY A 3 -29.31 -16.82 -0.88
N LEU A 4 -28.27 -17.38 -1.50
CA LEU A 4 -26.96 -17.56 -0.88
C LEU A 4 -26.29 -16.17 -0.82
N ASN A 5 -26.49 -15.45 0.27
CA ASN A 5 -25.88 -14.13 0.47
C ASN A 5 -24.41 -14.29 0.84
N ARG A 6 -23.51 -13.68 0.07
CA ARG A 6 -22.08 -13.63 0.39
C ARG A 6 -21.84 -12.49 1.36
N LYS A 7 -21.29 -12.80 2.53
CA LYS A 7 -20.97 -11.82 3.57
C LYS A 7 -19.47 -11.65 3.69
N SER A 8 -19.00 -10.41 3.58
CA SER A 8 -17.59 -10.03 3.67
C SER A 8 -17.40 -9.01 4.80
N TYR A 9 -16.34 -9.18 5.59
CA TYR A 9 -16.01 -8.28 6.70
C TYR A 9 -14.70 -7.56 6.41
N TYR A 10 -14.70 -6.25 6.63
CA TYR A 10 -13.56 -5.37 6.46
C TYR A 10 -13.32 -4.62 7.77
N TYR A 11 -12.06 -4.55 8.17
CA TYR A 11 -11.63 -3.87 9.39
C TYR A 11 -10.53 -2.87 9.05
N CYS A 12 -10.37 -1.85 9.88
CA CYS A 12 -9.27 -0.91 9.74
C CYS A 12 -7.91 -1.62 9.65
N ASN A 13 -7.08 -1.21 8.68
CA ASN A 13 -5.72 -1.71 8.52
C ASN A 13 -4.83 -1.43 9.74
N ARG A 14 -5.14 -0.42 10.55
CA ARG A 14 -4.44 -0.07 11.79
C ARG A 14 -4.82 -0.97 12.97
N SER A 15 -6.02 -1.57 12.96
CA SER A 15 -6.52 -2.41 14.05
C SER A 15 -5.72 -3.71 14.21
N GLY A 16 -5.47 -4.10 15.46
CA GLY A 16 -4.82 -5.36 15.82
C GLY A 16 -3.37 -5.20 16.29
N VAL A 17 -2.71 -6.34 16.49
CA VAL A 17 -1.42 -6.42 17.18
C VAL A 17 -0.25 -6.41 16.19
N VAL A 18 0.80 -5.67 16.53
CA VAL A 18 2.08 -5.67 15.83
C VAL A 18 2.72 -7.05 15.95
N ARG A 19 3.12 -7.61 14.81
CA ARG A 19 3.87 -8.87 14.81
C ARG A 19 5.25 -8.64 15.43
N GLN A 20 5.51 -9.27 16.56
CA GLN A 20 6.80 -9.25 17.21
C GLN A 20 7.74 -10.24 16.52
N SER A 21 9.01 -9.86 16.34
CA SER A 21 10.05 -10.77 15.89
C SER A 21 10.37 -11.76 17.02
N LYS A 22 10.48 -13.06 16.69
CA LYS A 22 10.93 -14.07 17.66
C LYS A 22 12.42 -13.90 18.01
N GLU A 23 13.18 -13.29 17.11
CA GLU A 23 14.62 -13.08 17.23
C GLU A 23 14.94 -11.60 17.50
N LYS A 24 16.10 -11.36 18.14
CA LYS A 24 16.64 -10.02 18.35
C LYS A 24 16.95 -9.38 17.00
N ARG A 25 16.19 -8.35 16.63
CA ARG A 25 16.46 -7.55 15.43
C ARG A 25 17.73 -6.75 15.62
N GLN A 26 18.65 -6.86 14.65
CA GLN A 26 19.87 -6.05 14.60
C GLN A 26 19.61 -4.64 14.05
N ARG A 27 18.57 -4.47 13.23
CA ARG A 27 18.20 -3.18 12.64
C ARG A 27 17.22 -2.43 13.55
N ALA A 28 17.41 -1.12 13.66
CA ALA A 28 16.46 -0.23 14.30
C ALA A 28 15.06 -0.32 13.64
N PRO A 29 13.98 -0.11 14.40
CA PRO A 29 12.64 -0.03 13.83
C PRO A 29 12.55 1.14 12.83
N LYS A 30 11.65 1.00 11.86
CA LYS A 30 11.36 2.09 10.93
C LYS A 30 10.83 3.29 11.71
N VAL A 31 11.25 4.51 11.35
CA VAL A 31 10.74 5.77 11.94
C VAL A 31 9.22 5.87 11.79
N GLN A 32 8.67 5.39 10.67
CA GLN A 32 7.23 5.28 10.42
C GLN A 32 6.50 4.36 11.41
N GLY A 33 7.21 3.49 12.13
CA GLY A 33 6.62 2.51 13.03
C GLY A 33 5.89 1.38 12.30
N SER A 34 4.97 0.74 13.01
CA SER A 34 4.15 -0.35 12.49
C SER A 34 2.87 0.17 11.85
N SER A 35 2.35 -0.57 10.88
CA SER A 35 0.98 -0.37 10.38
C SER A 35 -0.07 -0.70 11.44
N LYS A 36 0.24 -1.50 12.47
CA LYS A 36 -0.67 -1.86 13.56
C LYS A 36 -0.47 -0.98 14.79
N THR A 37 -1.56 -0.54 15.43
CA THR A 37 -1.51 0.32 16.64
C THR A 37 -1.49 -0.45 17.95
N ASN A 38 -1.53 -1.80 17.93
CA ASN A 38 -1.72 -2.65 19.12
C ASN A 38 -3.07 -2.44 19.84
N GLU A 39 -4.01 -1.79 19.19
CA GLU A 39 -5.30 -1.46 19.75
C GLU A 39 -6.42 -1.87 18.80
N TYR A 40 -7.63 -1.96 19.35
CA TYR A 40 -8.83 -2.15 18.56
C TYR A 40 -9.33 -0.81 18.02
N CYS A 41 -9.48 -0.73 16.70
CA CYS A 41 -10.19 0.36 16.04
C CYS A 41 -11.65 -0.03 15.79
N THR A 42 -12.58 0.88 16.10
CA THR A 42 -14.02 0.73 15.88
C THR A 42 -14.44 0.81 14.40
N ALA A 43 -13.58 1.32 13.52
CA ALA A 43 -13.88 1.43 12.10
C ALA A 43 -13.92 0.05 11.43
N HIS A 44 -15.07 -0.27 10.83
CA HIS A 44 -15.32 -1.55 10.17
C HIS A 44 -16.43 -1.42 9.13
N MET A 45 -16.51 -2.40 8.24
CA MET A 45 -17.54 -2.49 7.22
C MET A 45 -17.95 -3.95 7.02
N THR A 46 -19.24 -4.19 7.01
CA THR A 46 -19.86 -5.47 6.67
C THR A 46 -20.58 -5.31 5.34
N VAL A 47 -20.19 -6.10 4.35
CA VAL A 47 -20.77 -6.10 3.01
C VAL A 47 -21.54 -7.39 2.83
N ILE A 48 -22.79 -7.27 2.38
CA ILE A 48 -23.65 -8.40 2.04
C ILE A 48 -24.01 -8.26 0.56
N GLU A 49 -23.56 -9.22 -0.24
CA GLU A 49 -23.84 -9.31 -1.66
C GLU A 49 -24.90 -10.38 -1.88
N ASP A 50 -26.02 -9.99 -2.47
CA ASP A 50 -27.02 -10.93 -2.97
C ASP A 50 -26.56 -11.47 -4.33
N THR A 51 -26.32 -12.78 -4.39
CA THR A 51 -25.78 -13.42 -5.59
C THR A 51 -26.78 -13.46 -6.75
N ILE A 52 -28.08 -13.38 -6.46
CA ILE A 52 -29.18 -13.45 -7.42
C ILE A 52 -29.52 -12.05 -7.92
N THR A 53 -29.85 -11.14 -7.00
CA THR A 53 -30.27 -9.78 -7.37
C THR A 53 -29.10 -8.87 -7.73
N LYS A 54 -27.86 -9.30 -7.43
CA LYS A 54 -26.62 -8.51 -7.56
C LYS A 54 -26.63 -7.23 -6.73
N MET A 55 -27.56 -7.10 -5.78
CA MET A 55 -27.59 -5.98 -4.86
C MET A 55 -26.50 -6.11 -3.80
N VAL A 56 -25.90 -4.98 -3.45
CA VAL A 56 -24.87 -4.88 -2.41
C VAL A 56 -25.41 -4.03 -1.27
N LYS A 57 -25.53 -4.61 -0.08
CA LYS A 57 -25.88 -3.91 1.15
C LYS A 57 -24.64 -3.76 2.02
N VAL A 58 -24.35 -2.53 2.41
CA VAL A 58 -23.19 -2.18 3.23
C VAL A 58 -23.64 -1.58 4.55
N THR A 59 -23.14 -2.14 5.65
CA THR A 59 -23.26 -1.55 7.00
C THR A 59 -21.86 -1.24 7.48
N TYR A 60 -21.57 0.01 7.86
CA TYR A 60 -20.23 0.43 8.25
C TYR A 60 -20.23 1.42 9.42
N CYS A 61 -19.10 1.48 10.11
CA CYS A 61 -18.73 2.55 11.04
C CYS A 61 -17.46 3.20 10.50
N SER A 62 -17.52 4.48 10.15
CA SER A 62 -16.36 5.25 9.63
C SER A 62 -15.52 5.90 10.73
N HIS A 63 -16.00 5.89 11.98
CA HIS A 63 -15.28 6.52 13.08
C HIS A 63 -14.07 5.67 13.51
N HIS A 64 -12.89 6.27 13.49
CA HIS A 64 -11.66 5.65 13.96
C HIS A 64 -11.38 6.06 15.41
N SER A 65 -11.59 5.15 16.34
CA SER A 65 -11.15 5.33 17.73
C SER A 65 -9.66 5.01 17.88
N ASN A 66 -8.99 5.72 18.79
CA ASN A 66 -7.62 5.47 19.26
C ASN A 66 -6.49 5.67 18.24
N HIS A 67 -6.79 6.13 17.02
CA HIS A 67 -5.75 6.55 16.09
C HIS A 67 -6.29 7.53 15.04
N LYS A 68 -5.37 8.25 14.39
CA LYS A 68 -5.70 9.10 13.25
C LYS A 68 -5.55 8.30 11.94
N PRO A 69 -6.31 8.65 10.89
CA PRO A 69 -6.01 8.17 9.54
C PRO A 69 -4.68 8.78 9.08
N GLU A 70 -3.69 7.93 8.81
CA GLU A 70 -2.35 8.36 8.40
C GLU A 70 -2.03 7.81 7.02
N VAL A 71 -1.82 8.71 6.05
CA VAL A 71 -1.57 8.36 4.65
C VAL A 71 -0.38 7.43 4.46
N CYS A 72 0.65 7.51 5.30
CA CYS A 72 1.85 6.69 5.21
C CYS A 72 1.56 5.19 5.38
N HIS A 73 0.52 4.83 6.14
CA HIS A 73 0.15 3.43 6.41
C HIS A 73 -0.85 2.85 5.40
N LEU A 74 -1.26 3.65 4.41
CA LEU A 74 -2.05 3.17 3.28
C LEU A 74 -1.18 2.35 2.32
N ARG A 75 -1.83 1.54 1.50
CA ARG A 75 -1.16 0.84 0.40
C ARG A 75 -0.99 1.80 -0.76
N VAL A 76 0.14 1.71 -1.46
CA VAL A 76 0.29 2.38 -2.76
C VAL A 76 -0.84 1.90 -3.69
N PRO A 77 -1.58 2.80 -4.35
CA PRO A 77 -2.63 2.44 -5.30
C PRO A 77 -2.10 1.55 -6.42
N ASP A 78 -2.92 0.64 -6.95
CA ASP A 78 -2.48 -0.29 -7.99
C ASP A 78 -2.15 0.42 -9.31
N GLU A 79 -2.86 1.51 -9.63
CA GLU A 79 -2.57 2.39 -10.78
C GLU A 79 -1.14 2.94 -10.70
N VAL A 80 -0.75 3.48 -9.54
CA VAL A 80 0.60 3.99 -9.29
C VAL A 80 1.64 2.87 -9.38
N LYS A 81 1.35 1.68 -8.85
CA LYS A 81 2.26 0.53 -8.99
C LYS A 81 2.48 0.16 -10.45
N ASN A 82 1.42 0.16 -11.26
CA ASN A 82 1.50 -0.16 -12.67
C ASN A 82 2.29 0.90 -13.45
N ALA A 83 2.09 2.19 -13.15
CA ALA A 83 2.87 3.27 -13.73
C ALA A 83 4.37 3.18 -13.38
N VAL A 84 4.69 2.90 -12.12
CA VAL A 84 6.07 2.67 -11.66
C VAL A 84 6.67 1.46 -12.37
N ALA A 85 5.92 0.38 -12.52
CA ALA A 85 6.36 -0.82 -13.21
C ALA A 85 6.65 -0.59 -14.70
N ALA A 86 5.82 0.19 -15.38
CA ALA A 86 6.06 0.58 -16.78
C ALA A 86 7.37 1.36 -16.91
N LYS A 87 7.60 2.37 -16.05
CA LYS A 87 8.86 3.12 -16.01
C LYS A 87 10.08 2.22 -15.73
N LEU A 88 9.95 1.25 -14.82
CA LEU A 88 11.01 0.27 -14.57
C LEU A 88 11.29 -0.60 -15.81
N ALA A 89 10.24 -1.00 -16.54
CA ALA A 89 10.37 -1.77 -17.78
C ALA A 89 11.05 -0.99 -18.91
N GLU A 90 10.87 0.32 -18.93
CA GLU A 90 11.57 1.25 -19.83
C GLU A 90 13.01 1.56 -19.39
N GLY A 91 13.47 0.99 -18.27
CA GLY A 91 14.83 1.19 -17.76
C GLY A 91 15.04 2.51 -17.01
N VAL A 92 13.98 3.21 -16.62
CA VAL A 92 14.07 4.43 -15.81
C VAL A 92 14.59 4.10 -14.41
N THR A 93 15.56 4.88 -13.93
CA THR A 93 16.16 4.67 -12.61
C THR A 93 15.16 4.87 -11.48
N ILE A 94 15.36 4.14 -10.38
CA ILE A 94 14.49 4.20 -9.18
C ILE A 94 14.46 5.63 -8.63
N GLU A 95 15.61 6.30 -8.61
CA GLU A 95 15.75 7.70 -8.18
C GLU A 95 14.83 8.61 -9.00
N ARG A 96 14.92 8.54 -10.34
CA ARG A 96 14.10 9.37 -11.22
C ARG A 96 12.61 9.09 -11.06
N ILE A 97 12.23 7.82 -10.89
CA ILE A 97 10.83 7.44 -10.62
C ILE A 97 10.34 8.06 -9.32
N LEU A 98 11.12 7.98 -8.24
CA LEU A 98 10.73 8.55 -6.95
C LEU A 98 10.64 10.07 -7.00
N ASP A 99 11.53 10.74 -7.73
CA ASP A 99 11.50 12.18 -7.88
C ASP A 99 10.28 12.62 -8.72
N ASP A 100 9.99 11.94 -9.84
CA ASP A 100 8.76 12.19 -10.61
C ASP A 100 7.49 12.06 -9.77
N VAL A 101 7.42 11.02 -8.93
CA VAL A 101 6.26 10.78 -8.06
C VAL A 101 6.17 11.83 -6.96
N ARG A 102 7.28 12.44 -6.53
CA ARG A 102 7.26 13.54 -5.53
C ARG A 102 6.94 14.88 -6.18
N ASP A 103 7.40 15.10 -7.40
CA ASP A 103 7.15 16.32 -8.15
C ASP A 103 5.71 16.40 -8.67
N SER A 104 4.99 15.26 -8.75
CA SER A 104 3.58 15.21 -9.14
C SER A 104 2.60 15.72 -8.06
N VAL A 105 3.08 16.18 -6.90
CA VAL A 105 2.21 16.74 -5.85
C VAL A 105 1.53 18.01 -6.37
N THR A 106 0.22 17.95 -6.57
CA THR A 106 -0.60 19.10 -6.98
C THR A 106 -1.38 19.73 -5.83
N GLY A 107 -1.16 19.27 -4.59
CA GLY A 107 -1.81 19.80 -3.40
C GLY A 107 -1.50 18.98 -2.15
N THR A 108 -2.42 18.09 -1.79
CA THR A 108 -2.27 17.27 -0.57
C THR A 108 -1.31 16.11 -0.82
N ILE A 109 -0.48 15.79 0.17
CA ILE A 109 0.41 14.63 0.13
C ILE A 109 -0.41 13.35 0.28
N GLU A 110 -0.51 12.60 -0.80
CA GLU A 110 -1.10 11.24 -0.86
C GLU A 110 -0.05 10.13 -0.64
N ARG A 111 -0.47 8.87 -0.70
CA ARG A 111 0.38 7.72 -0.31
C ARG A 111 1.55 7.52 -1.28
N GLU A 112 1.34 7.72 -2.56
CA GLU A 112 2.33 7.64 -3.64
C GLU A 112 3.53 8.55 -3.39
N HIS A 113 3.29 9.77 -2.95
CA HIS A 113 4.34 10.76 -2.67
C HIS A 113 5.25 10.34 -1.50
N LEU A 114 4.79 9.41 -0.66
CA LEU A 114 5.54 8.83 0.46
C LEU A 114 6.25 7.51 0.09
N MET A 115 6.27 7.14 -1.19
CA MET A 115 7.01 5.96 -1.66
C MET A 115 8.51 6.09 -1.37
N ASN A 116 9.09 4.95 -1.02
CA ASN A 116 10.53 4.80 -0.83
C ASN A 116 11.10 3.74 -1.77
N ARG A 117 12.43 3.62 -1.82
CA ARG A 117 13.12 2.61 -2.66
C ARG A 117 12.61 1.20 -2.43
N GLN A 118 12.27 0.83 -1.19
CA GLN A 118 11.74 -0.50 -0.89
C GLN A 118 10.36 -0.73 -1.51
N ASP A 119 9.50 0.29 -1.58
CA ASP A 119 8.21 0.18 -2.27
C ASP A 119 8.43 -0.12 -3.76
N VAL A 120 9.39 0.55 -4.40
CA VAL A 120 9.74 0.33 -5.82
C VAL A 120 10.32 -1.08 -6.03
N HIS A 121 11.26 -1.52 -5.22
CA HIS A 121 11.78 -2.89 -5.29
C HIS A 121 10.71 -3.96 -5.06
N ASN A 122 9.75 -3.70 -4.17
CA ASN A 122 8.63 -4.62 -3.96
C ASN A 122 7.71 -4.70 -5.20
N ILE A 123 7.58 -3.60 -5.96
CA ILE A 123 6.83 -3.56 -7.22
C ILE A 123 7.61 -4.34 -8.31
N GLU A 124 8.89 -4.04 -8.47
CA GLU A 124 9.82 -4.72 -9.37
C GLU A 124 9.79 -6.25 -9.17
N TYR A 125 9.91 -6.71 -7.93
CA TYR A 125 9.88 -8.12 -7.58
C TYR A 125 8.53 -8.78 -7.91
N LYS A 126 7.41 -8.12 -7.57
CA LYS A 126 6.07 -8.69 -7.78
C LYS A 126 5.71 -8.85 -9.25
N LEU A 127 6.29 -8.03 -10.12
CA LEU A 127 6.02 -8.04 -11.55
C LEU A 127 7.10 -8.79 -12.34
N ASN A 128 8.00 -9.51 -11.65
CA ASN A 128 9.09 -10.29 -12.22
C ASN A 128 9.98 -9.49 -13.19
N LEU A 129 10.19 -8.20 -12.93
CA LEU A 129 10.96 -7.29 -13.79
C LEU A 129 12.49 -7.44 -13.64
N GLN A 130 12.98 -8.44 -12.89
CA GLN A 130 14.40 -8.65 -12.62
C GLN A 130 15.25 -9.00 -13.86
N SER A 131 14.62 -9.16 -15.03
CA SER A 131 15.26 -9.53 -16.29
C SER A 131 15.56 -8.34 -17.23
N ILE A 132 15.26 -7.10 -16.82
CA ILE A 132 15.44 -5.94 -17.69
C ILE A 132 16.89 -5.45 -17.58
N GLU A 133 17.62 -5.51 -18.69
CA GLU A 133 18.98 -5.00 -18.82
C GLU A 133 19.00 -3.51 -18.49
N LYS A 134 19.78 -3.13 -17.48
CA LYS A 134 19.97 -1.73 -17.11
C LYS A 134 20.73 -1.01 -18.23
N HIS A 135 20.25 0.15 -18.65
CA HIS A 135 20.90 0.96 -19.67
C HIS A 135 22.35 1.32 -19.26
N GLN A 136 23.30 1.19 -20.19
CA GLN A 136 24.75 1.32 -19.90
C GLN A 136 25.23 2.73 -19.51
N ASN A 137 24.36 3.75 -19.54
CA ASN A 137 24.76 5.15 -19.42
C ASN A 137 24.76 5.71 -17.98
N ASP A 138 24.54 4.90 -16.95
CA ASP A 138 24.45 5.37 -15.57
C ASP A 138 25.80 5.44 -14.83
N HIS A 139 26.93 5.27 -15.53
CA HIS A 139 28.27 5.23 -14.91
C HIS A 139 29.08 6.54 -14.97
N SER A 140 28.48 7.68 -15.31
CA SER A 140 29.16 8.98 -15.26
C SER A 140 28.34 10.03 -14.53
N SER A 141 28.64 10.21 -13.25
CA SER A 141 28.55 11.52 -12.60
C SER A 141 29.96 12.10 -12.58
N ILE A 142 30.15 13.26 -13.21
CA ILE A 142 31.34 14.12 -13.05
C ILE A 142 31.07 15.06 -11.87
#